data_AF-A0A368AUE7-F1
#
_entry.id   AF-A0A368AUE7-F1
#
_cell.length_a   1.000
_cell.length_b   1.000
_cell.length_c   1.000
_cell.angle_alpha   90.00
_cell.angle_beta   90.00
_cell.angle_gamma   90.00
#
_symmetry.space_group_name_H-M   'P 1'
#
loop_
_entity.id
_entity.type
_entity.pdbx_description
1 polymer ?
#
loop_
_entity_poly.entity_id
_entity_poly.type
_entity_poly.pdbx_seq_one_letter_code
_entity_poly.pdbx_strand_id
1 'polypeptide(L)' 'MKHTDGKTGDKVPRPISSEEAQRGEQATDPVLENPDPDTEVVDKVITPTSIKEQEEQTRKIRQRLADAEGKPQP' A
#
# COMPACT_ATOMS: atom_id res chain seq x y z
N MET A 1 3.23 -56.77 -19.85
CA MET A 1 3.78 -55.51 -19.31
C MET A 1 3.29 -54.39 -20.21
N LYS A 2 2.45 -53.47 -19.72
CA LYS A 2 1.93 -52.35 -20.51
C LYS A 2 2.94 -51.21 -20.39
N HIS A 3 3.75 -51.04 -21.43
CA HIS A 3 4.74 -49.96 -21.47
C HIS A 3 4.00 -48.63 -21.65
N THR A 4 4.02 -47.80 -20.61
CA THR A 4 3.57 -46.41 -20.66
C THR A 4 4.66 -45.58 -21.33
N ASP A 5 4.80 -45.69 -22.64
CA ASP A 5 5.65 -44.82 -23.44
C ASP A 5 4.93 -43.48 -23.71
N GLY A 6 4.86 -42.66 -22.66
CA GLY A 6 4.46 -41.26 -22.73
C GLY A 6 5.66 -40.31 -22.65
N LYS A 7 6.87 -40.75 -23.03
CA LYS A 7 8.09 -39.92 -23.01
C LYS A 7 8.90 -40.09 -24.30
N THR A 8 8.26 -39.91 -25.44
CA THR A 8 8.96 -39.70 -26.71
C THR A 8 9.30 -38.22 -26.89
N GLY A 9 10.54 -37.88 -26.53
CA GLY A 9 11.45 -37.06 -27.33
C GLY A 9 11.13 -35.60 -27.66
N ASP A 10 9.93 -35.08 -27.43
CA ASP A 10 9.63 -33.69 -27.72
C ASP A 10 9.91 -32.81 -26.50
N LYS A 11 10.89 -31.92 -26.64
CA LYS A 11 11.28 -30.91 -25.63
C LYS A 11 10.52 -29.60 -25.83
N VAL A 12 9.72 -29.48 -26.87
CA VAL A 12 8.91 -28.30 -27.13
C VAL A 12 7.78 -28.24 -26.10
N PRO A 13 7.71 -27.17 -25.29
CA PRO A 13 6.58 -26.97 -24.38
C PRO A 13 5.29 -26.92 -25.18
N ARG A 14 4.24 -27.60 -24.69
CA ARG A 14 2.93 -27.48 -25.30
C ARG A 14 2.42 -26.05 -25.12
N PRO A 15 1.89 -25.41 -26.17
CA PRO A 15 1.27 -24.10 -26.02
C PRO A 15 0.08 -24.23 -25.06
N ILE A 16 0.05 -23.36 -24.04
CA ILE A 16 -1.05 -23.26 -23.09
C ILE A 16 -1.95 -22.10 -23.47
N SER A 17 -3.25 -22.22 -23.17
CA SER A 17 -4.21 -21.12 -23.35
C SER A 17 -3.97 -20.00 -22.33
N SER A 18 -4.44 -18.78 -22.61
CA SER A 18 -4.40 -17.68 -21.64
C SER A 18 -5.12 -18.02 -20.34
N GLU A 19 -6.20 -18.80 -20.43
CA GLU A 19 -6.96 -19.26 -19.27
C GLU A 19 -6.14 -20.22 -18.40
N GLU A 20 -5.43 -21.18 -19.00
CA GLU A 20 -4.52 -22.08 -18.28
C GLU A 20 -3.33 -21.33 -17.67
N ALA A 21 -2.80 -20.33 -18.37
CA ALA A 21 -1.70 -19.50 -17.86
C ALA A 21 -2.10 -18.65 -16.65
N GLN A 22 -3.36 -18.19 -16.60
CA GLN A 22 -3.88 -17.32 -15.54
C GLN A 22 -4.34 -18.07 -14.29
N ARG A 23 -4.68 -19.36 -14.40
CA ARG A 23 -5.15 -20.15 -13.26
C ARG A 23 -4.12 -20.25 -12.14
N GLY A 24 -2.83 -20.12 -12.47
CA GLY A 24 -1.73 -20.28 -11.50
C GLY A 24 -1.73 -21.67 -10.87
N GLU A 25 -0.77 -21.92 -9.98
CA GLU A 25 -0.91 -23.04 -9.04
C GLU A 25 -1.87 -22.58 -7.92
N GLN A 26 -2.76 -23.48 -7.46
CA GLN A 26 -3.53 -23.23 -6.24
C GLN A 26 -2.55 -23.19 -5.07
N ALA A 27 -2.07 -22.00 -4.73
CA ALA A 27 -1.42 -21.76 -3.46
C ALA A 27 -2.46 -22.04 -2.36
N THR A 28 -2.10 -22.86 -1.37
CA THR A 28 -2.88 -22.96 -0.14
C THR A 28 -3.07 -21.55 0.39
N ASP A 29 -4.30 -21.18 0.76
CA ASP A 29 -4.67 -19.79 1.10
C ASP A 29 -3.53 -19.10 1.84
N PRO A 30 -2.82 -18.15 1.21
CA PRO A 30 -1.72 -17.49 1.87
C PRO A 30 -2.32 -16.81 3.10
N VAL A 31 -1.84 -17.19 4.29
CA VAL A 31 -2.23 -16.52 5.52
C VAL A 31 -1.70 -15.10 5.37
N LEU A 32 -2.62 -14.17 5.11
CA LEU A 32 -2.30 -12.75 5.04
C LEU A 32 -1.77 -12.36 6.41
N GLU A 33 -0.48 -12.02 6.48
CA GLU A 33 0.11 -11.51 7.70
C GLU A 33 -0.48 -10.14 7.99
N ASN A 34 -0.80 -9.88 9.26
CA ASN A 34 -1.18 -8.53 9.66
C ASN A 34 0.03 -7.62 9.46
N PRO A 35 -0.15 -6.42 8.88
CA PRO A 35 0.93 -5.47 8.75
C PRO A 35 1.51 -5.13 10.13
N ASP A 36 2.81 -4.83 10.16
CA ASP A 36 3.51 -4.41 11.37
C ASP A 36 2.82 -3.16 11.96
N PRO A 37 2.34 -3.19 13.21
CA PRO A 37 1.70 -2.04 13.84
C PRO A 37 2.63 -0.84 13.96
N ASP A 38 3.95 -1.04 14.00
CA ASP A 38 4.93 0.05 14.00
C ASP A 38 4.98 0.76 12.64
N THR A 39 4.42 0.15 11.59
CA THR A 39 4.23 0.74 10.26
C THR A 39 2.83 1.31 10.02
N GLU A 40 1.88 1.09 10.93
CA GLU A 40 0.56 1.74 10.88
C GLU A 40 0.68 3.26 11.02
N VAL A 41 1.73 3.69 11.73
CA VAL A 41 2.08 5.09 11.99
C VAL A 41 3.29 5.53 11.17
N VAL A 42 3.62 4.88 10.04
CA VAL A 42 4.56 5.50 9.10
C VAL A 42 3.94 6.82 8.68
N ASP A 43 4.62 7.90 9.10
CA ASP A 43 4.19 9.28 9.01
C ASP A 43 3.51 9.53 7.67
N LYS A 44 2.23 9.92 7.72
CA LYS A 44 1.43 10.17 6.52
C LYS A 44 2.30 11.03 5.61
N VAL A 45 2.76 10.47 4.48
CA VAL A 45 3.54 11.15 3.45
C VAL A 45 3.10 12.58 3.44
N ILE A 46 3.97 13.56 3.77
CA ILE A 46 3.58 14.96 3.92
C ILE A 46 2.71 15.34 2.72
N THR A 47 1.39 15.29 2.92
CA THR A 47 0.45 15.41 1.82
C THR A 47 0.24 16.91 1.64
N PRO A 48 -0.01 17.38 0.41
CA PRO A 48 -0.37 18.77 0.18
C PRO A 48 -1.53 19.25 1.07
N THR A 49 -2.44 18.35 1.48
CA THR A 49 -3.50 18.62 2.44
C THR A 49 -2.96 18.88 3.84
N SER A 50 -2.11 17.99 4.37
CA SER A 50 -1.52 18.14 5.72
C SER A 50 -0.69 19.42 5.89
N ILE A 51 0.04 19.83 4.84
CA ILE A 51 0.80 21.10 4.85
C ILE A 51 -0.16 22.28 4.99
N LYS A 52 -1.22 22.33 4.17
CA LYS A 52 -2.21 23.42 4.20
C LYS A 52 -2.92 23.52 5.55
N GLU A 53 -3.24 22.39 6.16
CA GLU A 53 -3.84 22.35 7.50
C GLU A 53 -2.91 22.98 8.55
N GLN A 54 -1.61 22.63 8.51
CA GLN A 54 -0.60 23.21 9.42
C GLN A 54 -0.39 24.72 9.18
N GLU A 55 -0.38 25.17 7.92
CA GLU A 55 -0.30 26.59 7.57
C GLU A 55 -1.50 27.37 8.09
N GLU A 56 -2.72 26.82 7.97
CA GLU A 56 -3.94 27.45 8.47
C GLU A 56 -3.94 27.54 10.00
N GLN A 57 -3.54 26.47 10.69
CA GLN A 57 -3.36 26.46 12.14
C GLN A 57 -2.36 27.53 12.59
N THR A 58 -1.22 27.62 11.90
CA THR A 58 -0.19 28.63 12.17
C THR A 58 -0.74 30.05 11.99
N ARG A 59 -1.52 30.30 10.93
CA ARG A 59 -2.16 31.60 10.69
C ARG A 59 -3.12 31.98 11.81
N LYS A 60 -3.97 31.04 12.26
CA LYS A 60 -4.91 31.23 13.37
C LYS A 60 -4.20 31.56 14.68
N ILE A 61 -3.10 30.86 14.98
CA ILE A 61 -2.30 31.11 16.18
C ILE A 61 -1.71 32.52 16.14
N ARG A 62 -1.08 32.91 15.02
CA ARG A 62 -0.50 34.26 14.87
C ARG A 62 -1.55 35.36 15.03
N GLN A 63 -2.74 35.18 14.46
CA GLN A 63 -3.83 36.13 14.62
C GLN A 63 -4.27 36.24 16.09
N ARG A 64 -4.46 35.12 16.78
CA ARG A 64 -4.80 35.12 18.21
C ARG A 64 -3.75 35.79 19.07
N LEU A 65 -2.47 35.59 18.77
CA LEU A 65 -1.37 36.25 19.47
C LEU A 65 -1.39 37.76 19.25
N ALA A 66 -1.56 38.21 18.00
CA ALA A 66 -1.69 39.64 17.70
C ALA A 66 -2.92 40.28 18.38
N ASP A 67 -4.06 39.58 18.40
CA ASP A 67 -5.28 40.02 19.09
C ASP A 67 -5.09 40.07 20.62
N ALA A 68 -4.23 39.22 21.19
CA ALA A 68 -3.91 39.21 22.60
C ALA A 68 -2.90 40.31 22.98
N GLU A 69 -1.89 40.55 22.14
CA GLU A 69 -0.89 41.62 22.32
C GLU A 69 -1.47 43.01 22.10
N GLY A 70 -2.47 43.15 21.22
CA GLY A 70 -3.16 44.41 20.94
C GLY A 70 -4.24 44.79 21.96
N LYS A 71 -4.57 43.90 22.91
CA LYS A 71 -5.48 44.22 24.01
C LYS A 71 -4.65 44.69 25.21
N PRO A 72 -4.85 45.92 25.73
CA PRO A 72 -4.27 46.27 27.02
C PRO A 72 -4.80 45.28 28.05
N GLN A 73 -3.87 44.62 28.75
CA GLN A 73 -4.22 43.78 29.89
C GLN A 73 -4.97 44.65 30.93
N PRO A 74 -6.02 44.13 31.57
CA PRO A 74 -6.77 44.89 32.57
C PRO A 74 -5.92 45.30 33.77
#